data_AF-A0A380P0C9-F1
#
_entry.id   AF-A0A380P0C9-F1
#
_cell.length_a   1.000
_cell.length_b   1.000
_cell.length_c   1.000
_cell.angle_alpha   90.00
_cell.angle_beta   90.00
_cell.angle_gamma   90.00
#
_symmetry.space_group_name_H-M   'P 1'
#
loop_
_entity.id
_entity.type
_entity.pdbx_description
1 polymer ?
#
loop_
_entity_poly.entity_id
_entity_poly.type
_entity_poly.pdbx_seq_one_letter_code
_entity_poly.pdbx_strand_id
1 'polypeptide(L)'
;MLHTNDIHSHLENWPKVRHFIQSQQNQARRQGHQTFVFDIGDAIDRQHALTEATLGQANVKLMNEIGYTAATVGNNEMLGLDHEALNHLYDEANYPILVSNILDASTHQRPEWADDYKIVTTKAGQKLRYLV
;
A
#
# COMPACT_ATOMS: atom_id res chain seq x y z
N MET A 1 1.17 6.14 -14.59
CA MET A 1 1.20 5.85 -13.15
C MET A 1 -0.23 5.92 -12.64
N LEU A 2 -0.65 4.96 -11.83
CA LEU A 2 -1.95 4.96 -11.15
C LEU A 2 -1.69 5.01 -9.65
N HIS A 3 -2.60 5.59 -8.88
CA HIS A 3 -2.48 5.57 -7.43
C HIS A 3 -3.85 5.59 -6.74
N THR A 4 -3.83 5.19 -5.47
CA THR A 4 -4.89 5.39 -4.47
C THR A 4 -4.30 6.11 -3.27
N ASN A 5 -5.15 6.81 -2.52
CA ASN A 5 -4.84 7.53 -1.30
C ASN A 5 -6.09 7.62 -0.44
N ASP A 6 -5.93 7.77 0.88
CA ASP A 6 -7.01 8.13 1.80
C ASP A 6 -8.24 7.22 1.66
N ILE A 7 -8.02 5.91 1.56
CA ILE A 7 -9.13 4.94 1.49
C ILE A 7 -9.90 4.95 2.81
N HIS A 8 -9.22 5.19 3.95
CA HIS A 8 -9.79 5.26 5.30
C HIS A 8 -10.80 4.14 5.59
N SER A 9 -10.50 2.91 5.18
CA SER A 9 -11.43 1.78 5.32
C SER A 9 -12.85 1.99 4.77
N HIS A 10 -13.03 2.84 3.75
CA HIS A 10 -14.26 2.89 2.95
C HIS A 10 -14.38 1.64 2.06
N LEU A 11 -14.44 0.47 2.69
CA LEU A 11 -14.40 -0.85 2.05
C LEU A 11 -15.63 -1.09 1.15
N GLU A 12 -16.73 -0.40 1.40
CA GLU A 12 -17.90 -0.36 0.53
C GLU A 12 -17.57 0.16 -0.89
N ASN A 13 -16.56 1.02 -1.00
CA ASN A 13 -16.09 1.55 -2.28
C ASN A 13 -15.00 0.68 -2.91
N TRP A 14 -14.44 -0.29 -2.17
CA TRP A 14 -13.34 -1.12 -2.64
C TRP A 14 -13.63 -1.82 -3.98
N PRO A 15 -14.81 -2.45 -4.21
CA PRO A 15 -15.10 -3.08 -5.49
C PRO A 15 -15.02 -2.11 -6.68
N LYS A 16 -15.41 -0.85 -6.47
CA LYS A 16 -15.37 0.21 -7.49
C LYS A 16 -13.93 0.68 -7.74
N VAL A 17 -13.15 0.91 -6.68
CA VAL A 17 -11.73 1.29 -6.78
C VAL A 17 -10.93 0.22 -7.51
N ARG A 18 -11.07 -1.04 -7.07
CA ARG A 18 -10.42 -2.20 -7.70
C ARG A 18 -10.76 -2.30 -9.19
N HIS A 19 -12.05 -2.23 -9.53
CA HIS A 19 -12.48 -2.30 -10.92
C HIS A 19 -11.88 -1.17 -11.76
N PHE A 20 -11.89 0.06 -11.25
CA PHE A 20 -11.31 1.20 -11.94
C PHE A 20 -9.82 0.99 -12.22
N ILE A 21 -9.01 0.68 -11.19
CA ILE A 21 -7.56 0.49 -11.36
C ILE A 21 -7.26 -0.65 -12.33
N GLN A 22 -7.93 -1.79 -12.20
CA GLN A 22 -7.75 -2.94 -13.10
C GLN A 22 -8.17 -2.63 -14.54
N SER A 23 -9.24 -1.84 -14.74
CA SER A 23 -9.65 -1.40 -16.08
C SER A 23 -8.59 -0.50 -16.74
N GLN A 24 -8.01 0.44 -15.98
CA GLN A 24 -6.94 1.31 -16.45
C GLN A 24 -5.67 0.52 -16.78
N GLN A 25 -5.28 -0.44 -15.93
CA GLN A 25 -4.16 -1.36 -16.19
C GLN A 25 -4.40 -2.15 -17.48
N ASN A 26 -5.61 -2.69 -17.67
CA ASN A 26 -5.97 -3.45 -18.87
C ASN A 26 -5.95 -2.59 -20.14
N GLN A 27 -6.47 -1.36 -20.08
CA GLN A 27 -6.44 -0.42 -21.21
C GLN A 27 -5.00 -0.08 -21.59
N ALA A 28 -4.17 0.28 -20.61
CA ALA A 28 -2.76 0.56 -20.82
C ALA A 28 -2.02 -0.65 -21.42
N ARG A 29 -2.29 -1.86 -20.91
CA ARG A 29 -1.70 -3.10 -21.45
C ARG A 29 -2.07 -3.33 -22.92
N ARG A 30 -3.32 -3.08 -23.31
CA ARG A 30 -3.79 -3.18 -24.71
C ARG A 30 -3.10 -2.18 -25.64
N GLN A 31 -2.68 -1.03 -25.11
CA GLN A 31 -1.90 -0.02 -25.82
C GLN A 31 -0.39 -0.29 -25.79
N GLY A 32 0.06 -1.41 -25.21
CA GLY A 32 1.48 -1.75 -25.06
C GLY A 32 2.18 -1.06 -23.88
N HIS A 33 1.50 -0.17 -23.16
CA HIS A 33 2.05 0.56 -22.03
C HIS A 33 2.26 -0.34 -20.80
N GLN A 34 3.24 0.02 -19.98
CA GLN A 34 3.46 -0.54 -18.65
C GLN A 34 2.81 0.37 -17.61
N THR A 35 2.21 -0.21 -16.58
CA THR A 35 1.62 0.53 -15.47
C THR A 35 2.36 0.23 -14.18
N PHE A 36 2.55 1.27 -13.38
CA PHE A 36 2.95 1.18 -11.98
C PHE A 36 1.81 1.77 -11.14
N VAL A 37 1.45 1.06 -10.07
CA VAL A 37 0.31 1.38 -9.20
C VAL A 37 0.82 1.55 -7.79
N PHE A 38 0.45 2.63 -7.12
CA PHE A 38 0.90 2.92 -5.76
C PHE A 38 -0.27 3.21 -4.83
N ASP A 39 -0.18 2.79 -3.59
CA ASP A 39 -1.01 3.36 -2.53
C ASP A 39 -0.15 4.36 -1.75
N ILE A 40 -0.66 5.58 -1.57
CA ILE A 40 0.11 6.67 -0.94
C ILE A 40 -0.33 6.95 0.51
N GLY A 41 -0.89 5.95 1.19
CA GLY A 41 -1.12 5.96 2.63
C GLY A 41 -2.56 6.31 3.02
N ASP A 42 -2.82 6.21 4.34
CA ASP A 42 -4.13 6.40 4.96
C ASP A 42 -5.20 5.46 4.36
N ALA A 43 -4.81 4.21 4.10
CA ALA A 43 -5.70 3.18 3.60
C ALA A 43 -6.59 2.59 4.71
N ILE A 44 -6.10 2.63 5.94
CA ILE A 44 -6.69 1.99 7.11
C ILE A 44 -7.16 3.05 8.11
N ASP A 45 -8.46 3.01 8.39
CA ASP A 45 -9.09 3.70 9.51
C ASP A 45 -9.96 2.70 10.30
N ARG A 46 -9.82 2.70 11.62
CA ARG A 46 -10.50 1.79 12.56
C ARG A 46 -11.99 2.09 12.76
N GLN A 47 -12.55 3.07 12.05
CA GLN A 47 -13.99 3.35 12.05
C GLN A 47 -14.84 2.23 11.41
N HIS A 48 -14.29 1.46 10.47
CA HIS A 48 -15.02 0.35 9.84
C HIS A 48 -14.90 -0.94 10.68
N ALA A 49 -16.03 -1.59 10.99
CA ALA A 49 -16.08 -2.75 11.90
C ALA A 49 -15.15 -3.91 11.52
N LEU A 50 -15.02 -4.21 10.22
CA LEU A 50 -14.09 -5.24 9.73
C LEU A 50 -12.62 -4.86 9.97
N THR A 51 -12.28 -3.59 9.74
CA THR A 51 -10.93 -3.06 9.96
C THR A 51 -10.60 -3.13 11.44
N GLU A 52 -11.51 -2.70 12.30
CA GLU A 52 -11.37 -2.76 13.75
C GLU A 52 -11.15 -4.19 14.23
N ALA A 53 -12.00 -5.12 13.81
CA ALA A 53 -11.93 -6.52 14.24
C ALA A 53 -10.67 -7.26 13.75
N THR A 54 -9.98 -6.75 12.73
CA THR A 54 -8.79 -7.39 12.13
C THR A 54 -7.53 -6.54 12.23
N LEU A 55 -7.59 -5.42 12.97
CA LEU A 55 -6.51 -4.45 13.08
C LEU A 55 -5.93 -4.02 11.71
N GLY A 56 -6.80 -3.89 10.70
CA GLY A 56 -6.42 -3.49 9.34
C GLY A 56 -5.92 -4.61 8.42
N GLN A 57 -5.69 -5.83 8.91
CA GLN A 57 -5.21 -6.93 8.07
C GLN A 57 -6.22 -7.31 6.95
N ALA A 58 -7.53 -7.14 7.18
CA ALA A 58 -8.52 -7.32 6.13
C ALA A 58 -8.35 -6.30 4.98
N ASN A 59 -7.96 -5.05 5.28
CA ASN A 59 -7.67 -4.04 4.26
C ASN A 59 -6.50 -4.47 3.40
N VAL A 60 -5.41 -4.96 4.01
CA VAL A 60 -4.24 -5.47 3.29
C VAL A 60 -4.62 -6.62 2.36
N LYS A 61 -5.47 -7.55 2.82
CA LYS A 61 -5.98 -8.65 1.99
C LYS A 61 -6.79 -8.15 0.78
N LEU A 62 -7.60 -7.10 0.96
CA LEU A 62 -8.30 -6.46 -0.15
C LEU A 62 -7.32 -5.79 -1.11
N MET A 63 -6.37 -5.01 -0.59
CA MET A 63 -5.36 -4.29 -1.38
C MET A 63 -4.48 -5.21 -2.23
N ASN A 64 -4.21 -6.43 -1.74
CA ASN A 64 -3.51 -7.48 -2.49
C ASN A 64 -4.16 -7.81 -3.86
N GLU A 65 -5.45 -7.51 -4.06
CA GLU A 65 -6.19 -7.76 -5.29
C GLU A 65 -5.82 -6.81 -6.46
N ILE A 66 -5.20 -5.66 -6.18
CA ILE A 66 -4.85 -4.64 -7.19
C ILE A 66 -3.50 -4.92 -7.86
N GLY A 67 -2.58 -5.60 -7.16
CA GLY A 67 -1.20 -5.76 -7.60
C GLY A 67 -0.44 -4.44 -7.56
N TYR A 68 -0.39 -3.82 -6.38
CA TYR A 68 0.39 -2.61 -6.16
C TYR A 68 1.88 -2.84 -6.46
N THR A 69 2.50 -1.83 -7.06
CA THR A 69 3.96 -1.76 -7.21
C THR A 69 4.62 -1.52 -5.87
N ALA A 70 4.06 -0.64 -5.05
CA ALA A 70 4.39 -0.45 -3.64
C ALA A 70 3.27 0.34 -2.95
N ALA A 71 3.24 0.32 -1.63
CA ALA A 71 2.41 1.21 -0.82
C ALA A 71 3.28 2.00 0.17
N THR A 72 2.70 2.97 0.86
CA THR A 72 3.28 3.62 2.05
C THR A 72 2.24 3.62 3.17
N VAL A 73 2.67 4.00 4.37
CA VAL A 73 1.81 4.20 5.54
C VAL A 73 1.44 5.67 5.66
N GLY A 74 0.21 5.95 6.09
CA GLY A 74 -0.23 7.27 6.49
C GLY A 74 -0.24 7.44 8.00
N ASN A 75 -0.71 8.60 8.46
CA ASN A 75 -0.82 8.89 9.89
C ASN A 75 -1.86 8.00 10.57
N ASN A 76 -2.90 7.55 9.88
CA ASN A 76 -3.94 6.72 10.49
C ASN A 76 -3.43 5.32 10.84
N GLU A 77 -2.59 4.71 10.01
CA GLU A 77 -1.92 3.44 10.36
C GLU A 77 -1.02 3.63 11.60
N MET A 78 -0.26 4.73 11.67
CA MET A 78 0.71 4.97 12.75
C MET A 78 0.09 5.38 14.08
N LEU A 79 -1.02 6.13 14.06
CA LEU A 79 -1.69 6.64 15.27
C LEU A 79 -2.85 5.74 15.71
N GLY A 80 -3.45 4.99 14.80
CA GLY A 80 -4.61 4.14 15.06
C GLY A 80 -4.25 2.74 15.56
N LEU A 81 -3.04 2.26 15.30
CA LEU A 81 -2.55 0.96 15.75
C LEU A 81 -1.50 1.14 16.84
N ASP A 82 -1.48 0.21 17.80
CA ASP A 82 -0.34 0.12 18.69
C ASP A 82 0.89 -0.46 17.96
N HIS A 83 2.04 -0.41 18.64
CA HIS A 83 3.32 -0.79 18.04
C HIS A 83 3.36 -2.26 17.58
N GLU A 84 2.75 -3.17 18.34
CA GLU A 84 2.69 -4.59 17.98
C GLU A 84 1.77 -4.81 16.77
N ALA A 85 0.58 -4.22 16.78
CA ALA A 85 -0.37 -4.32 15.68
C ALA A 85 0.17 -3.72 14.38
N LEU A 86 0.87 -2.57 14.44
CA LEU A 86 1.49 -1.98 13.26
C LEU A 86 2.58 -2.88 12.68
N ASN A 87 3.37 -3.55 13.53
CA ASN A 87 4.41 -4.48 13.09
C ASN A 87 3.86 -5.75 12.43
N HIS A 88 2.60 -6.10 12.69
CA HIS A 88 1.91 -7.25 12.10
C HIS A 88 0.85 -6.86 11.04
N LEU A 89 0.71 -5.57 10.72
CA LEU A 89 -0.31 -5.10 9.80
C LEU A 89 -0.09 -5.65 8.39
N TYR A 90 1.17 -5.68 7.94
CA TYR A 90 1.56 -5.99 6.56
C TYR A 90 2.10 -7.41 6.35
N ASP A 91 1.94 -8.32 7.32
CA ASP A 91 2.45 -9.69 7.25
C ASP A 91 2.00 -10.46 6.00
N GLU A 92 0.78 -10.21 5.53
CA GLU A 92 0.20 -10.83 4.34
C GLU A 92 0.29 -9.93 3.08
N ALA A 93 0.97 -8.79 3.12
CA ALA A 93 1.09 -7.90 1.97
C ALA A 93 1.90 -8.56 0.83
N ASN A 94 1.37 -8.50 -0.40
CA ASN A 94 2.06 -9.02 -1.58
C ASN A 94 2.81 -7.92 -2.38
N TYR A 95 2.93 -6.74 -1.79
CA TYR A 95 3.63 -5.57 -2.29
C TYR A 95 4.47 -4.95 -1.17
N PRO A 96 5.62 -4.33 -1.49
CA PRO A 96 6.45 -3.72 -0.47
C PRO A 96 5.84 -2.41 0.06
N ILE A 97 6.08 -2.14 1.33
CA ILE A 97 5.72 -0.88 1.99
C ILE A 97 6.96 0.00 2.06
N LEU A 98 6.91 1.20 1.49
CA LEU A 98 8.06 2.11 1.43
C LEU A 98 7.94 3.15 2.53
N VAL A 99 8.93 3.20 3.41
CA VAL A 99 9.01 4.16 4.50
C VAL A 99 10.46 4.58 4.71
N SER A 100 10.82 5.78 4.25
CA SER A 100 12.20 6.29 4.33
C SER A 100 12.47 7.11 5.59
N ASN A 101 11.43 7.61 6.26
CA ASN A 101 11.54 8.62 7.31
C ASN A 101 11.09 8.16 8.72
N ILE A 102 10.83 6.87 8.94
CA ILE A 102 10.36 6.34 10.22
C ILE A 102 11.35 5.32 10.76
N LEU A 103 11.67 5.50 12.04
CA LEU A 103 12.48 4.60 12.83
C LEU A 103 11.70 4.16 14.05
N ASP A 104 11.85 2.90 14.41
CA ASP A 104 11.41 2.37 15.69
C ASP A 104 12.15 3.11 16.82
N ALA A 105 11.40 3.64 17.78
CA ALA A 105 11.96 4.46 18.86
C ALA A 105 12.87 3.66 19.81
N SER A 106 12.69 2.35 19.91
CA SER A 106 13.50 1.47 20.77
C SER A 106 14.79 1.04 20.07
N THR A 107 14.72 0.62 18.81
CA THR A 107 15.87 0.07 18.09
C THR A 107 16.63 1.13 17.28
N HIS A 108 16.00 2.28 17.02
CA HIS A 108 16.48 3.32 16.09
C HIS A 108 16.71 2.77 14.66
N GLN A 109 16.02 1.69 14.30
CA GLN A 109 16.07 1.06 12.99
C GLN A 109 14.72 1.19 12.28
N ARG A 110 14.73 1.07 10.96
CA ARG A 110 13.48 0.97 10.19
C ARG A 110 12.73 -0.31 10.62
N PRO A 111 11.39 -0.29 10.72
CA PRO A 111 10.62 -1.52 10.94
C PRO A 111 10.93 -2.58 9.87
N GLU A 112 10.97 -3.86 10.25
CA GLU A 112 11.35 -4.96 9.35
C GLU A 112 10.41 -5.12 8.14
N TRP A 113 9.14 -4.75 8.30
CA TRP A 113 8.13 -4.78 7.23
C TRP A 113 8.27 -3.66 6.21
N ALA A 114 9.14 -2.67 6.45
CA ALA A 114 9.30 -1.49 5.58
C ALA A 114 10.62 -1.50 4.80
N ASP A 115 10.53 -1.14 3.52
CA ASP A 115 11.65 -0.86 2.64
C ASP A 115 11.96 0.64 2.59
N ASP A 116 13.22 1.02 2.34
CA ASP A 116 13.59 2.43 2.12
C ASP A 116 13.09 2.96 0.78
N TYR A 117 13.17 2.11 -0.25
CA TYR A 117 12.84 2.45 -1.62
C TYR A 117 12.65 1.19 -2.46
N LYS A 118 12.01 1.34 -3.62
CA LYS A 118 11.91 0.31 -4.64
C LYS A 118 12.52 0.78 -5.95
N ILE A 119 13.35 -0.05 -6.57
CA ILE A 119 13.78 0.17 -7.96
C ILE A 119 12.96 -0.72 -8.88
N VAL A 120 12.40 -0.14 -9.93
CA VAL A 120 11.67 -0.86 -10.98
C VAL A 120 12.30 -0.57 -12.34
N THR A 121 12.46 -1.61 -13.15
CA THR A 121 12.94 -1.48 -14.53
C THR A 121 11.75 -1.41 -15.48
N THR A 122 11.74 -0.40 -16.34
CA THR A 122 10.72 -0.25 -17.38
C THR A 122 10.94 -1.27 -18.51
N LYS A 123 9.93 -1.52 -19.33
CA LYS A 123 10.06 -2.32 -20.56
C LYS A 123 11.12 -1.78 -21.54
N ALA A 124 11.44 -0.48 -21.47
CA ALA A 124 12.47 0.16 -22.28
C ALA A 124 13.85 0.21 -21.59
N GLY A 125 14.01 -0.46 -20.44
CA GLY A 125 15.29 -0.64 -19.75
C GLY A 125 15.69 0.50 -18.81
N GLN A 126 14.86 1.53 -18.62
CA GLN A 126 15.14 2.58 -17.63
C GLN A 126 14.91 2.04 -16.22
N LYS A 127 15.77 2.45 -15.27
CA LYS A 127 15.57 2.17 -13.84
C LYS A 127 14.91 3.38 -13.17
N LEU A 128 13.77 3.17 -12.53
CA LEU A 128 13.06 4.17 -11.76
C LEU A 128 13.15 3.81 -10.28
N ARG A 129 13.55 4.76 -9.43
CA ARG A 129 13.56 4.59 -7.97
C ARG A 129 12.36 5.32 -7.36
N TYR A 130 11.63 4.63 -6.51
CA TYR A 130 10.50 5.15 -5.74
C TYR A 130 10.88 5.12 -4.26
N LEU A 131 10.67 6.23 -3.56
CA LEU A 131 10.83 6.35 -2.11
C LEU A 131 9.70 7.24 -1.59
N VAL A 132 9.30 7.03 -0.34
CA VAL A 132 8.25 7.80 0.34
C VAL A 132 8.73 8.17 1.74
#